data_AF-A0A956Z3V4-F1
#
_entry.id   AF-A0A956Z3V4-F1
#
_cell.length_a   1.000
_cell.length_b   1.000
_cell.length_c   1.000
_cell.angle_alpha   90.00
_cell.angle_beta   90.00
_cell.angle_gamma   90.00
#
_symmetry.space_group_name_H-M   'P 1'
#
loop_
_entity.id
_entity.type
_entity.pdbx_description
1 polymer ?
#
loop_
_entity_poly.entity_id
_entity_poly.type
_entity_poly.pdbx_seq_one_letter_code
_entity_poly.pdbx_strand_id
1 'polypeptide(L)'
;MRLNIGLAQIYPKLGDVPANLEKHLDYIEQAADRGVDLLVFPELSLTGYQVQDLVPELAIRAAPDDPVFGALLEQSKRLDIMFGFVHEDRRQRFYIAAAYLSGGECLHIHHKIYLPTYAMFDEG
;
A
#
# COMPACT_ATOMS: atom_id res chain seq x y z
N MET A 1 24.47 10.80 -8.87
CA MET A 1 23.69 10.11 -7.82
C MET A 1 23.06 8.88 -8.45
N ARG A 2 23.10 7.72 -7.80
CA ARG A 2 22.48 6.48 -8.29
C ARG A 2 21.36 6.13 -7.33
N LEU A 3 20.21 5.72 -7.88
CA LEU A 3 19.03 5.28 -7.13
C LEU A 3 18.67 3.88 -7.60
N ASN A 4 18.50 2.94 -6.66
CA ASN A 4 18.09 1.57 -6.92
C ASN A 4 16.63 1.41 -6.51
N ILE A 5 15.76 1.17 -7.49
CA ILE A 5 14.32 1.00 -7.27
C ILE A 5 13.96 -0.47 -7.43
N GLY A 6 13.27 -1.03 -6.43
CA GLY A 6 12.68 -2.35 -6.46
C GLY A 6 11.21 -2.31 -6.82
N LEU A 7 10.75 -3.28 -7.63
CA LEU A 7 9.33 -3.49 -7.92
C LEU A 7 8.92 -4.84 -7.33
N ALA A 8 8.08 -4.84 -6.31
CA ALA A 8 7.57 -6.05 -5.68
C ALA A 8 6.32 -6.54 -6.42
N GLN A 9 6.48 -7.50 -7.33
CA GLN A 9 5.32 -8.17 -7.93
C GLN A 9 4.79 -9.23 -6.97
N ILE A 10 3.61 -8.98 -6.38
CA ILE A 10 2.98 -9.91 -5.42
C ILE A 10 1.59 -10.32 -5.88
N TYR A 11 1.18 -11.53 -5.48
CA TYR A 11 -0.20 -11.99 -5.57
C TYR A 11 -0.89 -11.79 -4.21
N PRO A 12 -1.67 -10.73 -4.02
CA PRO A 12 -2.36 -10.49 -2.76
C PRO A 12 -3.45 -11.54 -2.54
N LYS A 13 -3.61 -11.97 -1.30
CA LYS A 13 -4.76 -12.79 -0.88
C LYS A 13 -5.95 -11.86 -0.70
N LEU A 14 -6.98 -12.05 -1.52
CA LEU A 14 -8.15 -11.17 -1.55
C LEU A 14 -8.79 -11.06 -0.15
N GLY A 15 -8.92 -9.83 0.35
CA GLY A 15 -9.53 -9.50 1.64
C GLY A 15 -8.70 -9.81 2.88
N ASP A 16 -7.54 -10.46 2.76
CA ASP A 16 -6.72 -10.86 3.91
C ASP A 16 -5.58 -9.86 4.15
N VAL A 17 -5.93 -8.71 4.74
CA VAL A 17 -4.98 -7.64 5.03
C VAL A 17 -3.81 -8.11 5.91
N PRO A 18 -4.01 -8.90 6.99
CA PRO A 18 -2.90 -9.42 7.78
C PRO A 18 -1.90 -10.27 6.96
N ALA A 19 -2.39 -11.21 6.15
CA ALA A 19 -1.51 -12.04 5.32
C ALA A 19 -0.79 -11.22 4.23
N ASN A 20 -1.46 -10.20 3.70
CA ASN A 20 -0.84 -9.30 2.73
C ASN A 20 0.21 -8.39 3.37
N LEU A 21 -0.03 -7.90 4.60
CA LEU A 21 0.95 -7.13 5.35
C LEU A 21 2.21 -7.96 5.63
N GLU A 22 2.07 -9.19 6.12
CA GLU A 22 3.21 -10.11 6.34
C GLU A 22 4.05 -10.25 5.06
N LYS A 23 3.38 -10.45 3.92
CA LYS A 23 4.05 -10.49 2.61
C LYS A 23 4.76 -9.18 2.25
N HIS A 24 4.20 -8.02 2.58
CA HIS A 24 4.91 -6.75 2.35
C HIS A 24 6.18 -6.68 3.19
N LEU A 25 6.09 -7.02 4.47
CA LEU A 25 7.22 -7.01 5.40
C LEU A 25 8.34 -7.93 4.92
N ASP A 26 8.01 -9.13 4.43
CA ASP A 26 9.00 -10.06 3.84
C ASP A 26 9.72 -9.48 2.61
N TYR A 27 9.01 -8.77 1.74
CA TYR A 27 9.60 -8.15 0.56
C TYR A 27 10.43 -6.91 0.91
N ILE A 28 10.00 -6.13 1.90
CA ILE A 28 10.73 -4.99 2.45
C ILE A 28 12.06 -5.46 3.02
N GLU A 29 12.06 -6.53 3.82
CA GLU A 29 13.29 -7.13 4.39
C GLU A 29 14.28 -7.49 3.27
N GLN A 30 13.82 -8.26 2.29
CA GLN A 30 14.65 -8.68 1.16
C GLN A 30 15.16 -7.52 0.31
N ALA A 31 14.37 -6.45 0.17
CA ALA A 31 14.77 -5.26 -0.58
C ALA A 31 15.83 -4.46 0.17
N ALA A 32 15.67 -4.29 1.50
CA ALA A 32 16.64 -3.65 2.37
C ALA A 32 17.99 -4.37 2.31
N ASP A 33 17.98 -5.71 2.41
CA ASP A 33 19.19 -6.56 2.32
C ASP A 33 19.92 -6.44 0.98
N ARG A 34 19.20 -6.05 -0.09
CA ARG A 34 19.75 -5.85 -1.43
C ARG A 34 20.19 -4.40 -1.69
N GLY A 35 20.05 -3.50 -0.72
CA GLY A 35 20.38 -2.08 -0.89
C GLY A 35 19.45 -1.36 -1.87
N VAL A 36 18.16 -1.71 -1.87
CA VAL A 36 17.11 -0.96 -2.57
C VAL A 36 16.82 0.33 -1.80
N ASP A 37 16.79 1.45 -2.51
CA ASP A 37 16.48 2.75 -1.92
C ASP A 37 14.96 2.98 -1.83
N LEU A 38 14.20 2.49 -2.81
CA LEU A 38 12.73 2.58 -2.86
C LEU A 38 12.13 1.25 -3.33
N LEU A 39 11.22 0.69 -2.54
CA LEU A 39 10.41 -0.47 -2.92
C LEU A 39 8.97 -0.07 -3.28
N VAL A 40 8.52 -0.43 -4.48
CA VAL A 40 7.18 -0.15 -4.98
C VAL A 40 6.34 -1.43 -5.05
N PHE A 41 5.16 -1.39 -4.45
CA PHE A 41 4.15 -2.44 -4.51
C PHE A 41 3.02 -2.12 -5.49
N PRO A 42 2.23 -3.13 -5.92
CA PRO A 42 1.14 -2.95 -6.86
C PRO A 42 -0.04 -2.16 -6.28
N GLU A 43 -0.98 -1.81 -7.15
CA GLU A 43 -2.27 -1.25 -6.76
C GLU A 43 -3.05 -2.20 -5.84
N LEU A 44 -3.66 -1.64 -4.79
CA LEU A 44 -4.44 -2.37 -3.78
C LEU A 44 -3.74 -3.63 -3.26
N SER A 45 -2.42 -3.58 -3.10
CA SER A 45 -1.60 -4.73 -2.71
C SER A 45 -1.89 -5.23 -1.30
N LEU A 46 -2.40 -4.37 -0.41
CA LEU A 46 -2.79 -4.76 0.96
C LEU A 46 -4.13 -5.49 1.04
N THR A 47 -5.02 -5.33 0.07
CA THR A 47 -6.38 -5.87 0.11
C THR A 47 -6.68 -6.86 -1.01
N GLY A 48 -5.94 -6.78 -2.11
CA GLY A 48 -6.36 -7.30 -3.41
C GLY A 48 -7.23 -6.30 -4.16
N TYR A 49 -7.26 -6.44 -5.49
CA TYR A 49 -7.88 -5.46 -6.38
C TYR A 49 -9.42 -5.56 -6.42
N GLN A 50 -9.97 -6.78 -6.46
CA GLN A 50 -11.41 -7.02 -6.63
C GLN A 50 -12.16 -7.10 -5.29
N VAL A 51 -12.03 -6.07 -4.45
CA VAL A 51 -12.60 -6.07 -3.08
C VAL A 51 -14.07 -5.67 -3.01
N GLN A 52 -14.59 -4.93 -4.01
CA GLN A 52 -16.01 -4.61 -4.15
C GLN A 52 -16.66 -4.18 -2.82
N ASP A 53 -17.69 -4.90 -2.38
CA ASP A 53 -18.45 -4.59 -1.16
C ASP A 53 -17.65 -4.68 0.14
N LEU A 54 -16.44 -5.27 0.12
CA LEU A 54 -15.55 -5.37 1.29
C LEU A 54 -14.74 -4.08 1.55
N VAL A 55 -14.88 -3.05 0.71
CA VAL A 55 -14.12 -1.80 0.83
C VAL A 55 -14.21 -1.18 2.23
N PRO A 56 -15.39 -1.03 2.86
CA PRO A 56 -15.49 -0.43 4.19
C PRO A 56 -14.78 -1.22 5.28
N GLU A 57 -14.79 -2.55 5.21
CA GLU A 57 -14.19 -3.44 6.21
C GLU A 57 -12.66 -3.52 6.09
N LEU A 58 -12.14 -3.31 4.88
CA LEU A 58 -10.71 -3.47 4.56
C LEU A 58 -9.95 -2.14 4.48
N ALA A 59 -10.66 -1.02 4.60
CA ALA A 59 -10.05 0.30 4.50
C ALA A 59 -9.09 0.57 5.66
N ILE A 60 -7.97 1.20 5.34
CA ILE A 60 -6.87 1.49 6.26
C ILE A 60 -6.77 3.01 6.43
N ARG A 61 -6.52 3.44 7.67
CA ARG A 61 -6.25 4.85 7.96
C ARG A 61 -4.77 5.12 7.78
N ALA A 62 -4.44 6.21 7.10
CA ALA A 62 -3.06 6.65 6.97
C ALA A 62 -2.59 7.37 8.25
N ALA A 63 -2.45 6.62 9.33
CA ALA A 63 -2.09 7.10 10.64
C ALA A 63 -1.10 6.15 11.34
N PRO A 64 -0.17 6.65 12.18
CA PRO A 64 0.81 5.80 12.86
C PRO A 64 0.21 4.77 13.82
N ASP A 65 -1.00 5.02 14.36
CA ASP A 65 -1.72 4.14 15.28
C ASP A 65 -2.56 3.07 14.57
N ASP A 66 -2.73 3.17 13.25
CA ASP A 66 -3.30 2.09 12.46
C ASP A 66 -2.30 0.91 12.39
N PRO A 67 -2.69 -0.32 12.74
CA PRO A 67 -1.76 -1.44 12.87
C PRO A 67 -1.07 -1.82 11.55
N VAL A 68 -1.73 -1.61 10.41
CA VAL A 68 -1.19 -1.96 9.10
C VAL A 68 -0.32 -0.83 8.58
N PHE A 69 -0.83 0.39 8.62
CA PHE A 69 -0.10 1.56 8.14
C PHE A 69 1.12 1.86 9.01
N GLY A 70 0.97 1.81 10.34
CA GLY A 70 2.05 2.02 11.31
C GLY A 70 3.19 1.00 11.16
N ALA A 71 2.88 -0.27 10.88
CA ALA A 71 3.90 -1.28 10.63
C ALA A 71 4.77 -0.96 9.39
N LEU A 72 4.15 -0.51 8.29
CA LEU A 72 4.87 -0.09 7.09
C LEU A 72 5.62 1.23 7.30
N LEU A 73 5.06 2.15 8.08
CA LEU A 73 5.71 3.40 8.45
C LEU A 73 7.00 3.16 9.21
N GLU A 74 7.00 2.25 10.18
CA GLU A 74 8.21 1.87 10.90
C GLU A 74 9.28 1.26 9.98
N GLN A 75 8.89 0.42 9.02
CA GLN A 75 9.83 -0.12 8.04
C GLN A 75 10.41 0.93 7.09
N SER A 76 9.71 2.04 6.86
CA SER A 76 10.19 3.11 5.97
C SER A 76 11.43 3.84 6.49
N LYS A 77 11.85 3.57 7.74
CA LYS A 77 13.14 4.02 8.29
C LYS A 77 14.35 3.31 7.66
N ARG A 78 14.14 2.15 7.02
CA ARG A 78 15.20 1.32 6.42
C ARG A 78 15.38 1.57 4.92
N LEU A 79 14.29 1.82 4.23
CA LEU A 79 14.21 2.17 2.81
C LEU A 79 12.89 2.89 2.55
N ASP A 80 12.79 3.60 1.44
CA ASP A 80 11.52 4.19 1.05
C ASP A 80 10.54 3.10 0.58
N ILE A 81 9.24 3.32 0.82
CA ILE A 81 8.19 2.35 0.49
C ILE A 81 7.04 3.07 -0.19
N MET A 82 6.58 2.53 -1.32
CA MET A 82 5.31 2.92 -1.94
C MET A 82 4.37 1.72 -2.05
N PHE A 83 3.15 1.82 -1.55
CA PHE A 83 2.18 0.72 -1.61
C PHE A 83 0.76 1.19 -1.88
N GLY A 84 0.00 0.32 -2.57
CA GLY A 84 -1.40 0.53 -2.90
C GLY A 84 -2.35 -0.02 -1.83
N PHE A 85 -3.38 0.74 -1.48
CA PHE A 85 -4.33 0.36 -0.44
C PHE A 85 -5.67 1.08 -0.59
N VAL A 86 -6.70 0.54 0.08
CA VAL A 86 -7.97 1.24 0.27
C VAL A 86 -7.78 2.21 1.42
N HIS A 87 -7.78 3.51 1.13
CA HIS A 87 -7.59 4.56 2.12
C HIS A 87 -8.94 5.08 2.64
N GLU A 88 -9.16 5.01 3.95
CA GLU A 88 -10.25 5.74 4.62
C GLU A 88 -9.73 7.12 5.07
N ASP A 89 -10.32 8.19 4.55
CA ASP A 89 -10.01 9.54 5.03
C ASP A 89 -10.77 9.92 6.31
N ARG A 90 -10.44 11.08 6.89
CA ARG A 90 -11.09 11.58 8.12
C ARG A 90 -12.60 11.84 7.99
N ARG A 91 -13.16 11.82 6.78
CA ARG A 91 -14.58 12.02 6.48
C ARG A 91 -15.27 10.69 6.15
N GLN A 92 -14.63 9.55 6.42
CA GLN A 92 -15.13 8.21 6.11
C GLN A 92 -15.37 8.00 4.60
N ARG A 93 -14.52 8.59 3.78
CA ARG A 93 -14.52 8.38 2.32
C ARG A 93 -13.42 7.40 1.96
N PHE A 94 -13.71 6.51 1.03
CA PHE A 94 -12.80 5.47 0.57
C PHE A 94 -12.15 5.85 -0.75
N TYR A 95 -10.87 5.54 -0.88
CA TYR A 95 -10.09 5.83 -2.07
C TYR A 95 -9.21 4.65 -2.43
N ILE A 96 -9.08 4.36 -3.72
CA ILE A 96 -7.90 3.64 -4.20
C ILE A 96 -6.72 4.61 -4.10
N ALA A 97 -5.76 4.29 -3.26
CA ALA A 97 -4.66 5.19 -2.96
C ALA A 97 -3.30 4.49 -3.02
N ALA A 98 -2.27 5.28 -3.25
CA ALA A 98 -0.88 4.91 -3.03
C ALA A 98 -0.27 5.82 -1.96
N ALA A 99 0.34 5.24 -0.93
CA ALA A 99 1.12 5.98 0.06
C ALA A 99 2.60 5.91 -0.29
N TYR A 100 3.33 7.01 -0.12
CA TYR A 100 4.80 7.07 -0.16
C TYR A 100 5.34 7.43 1.22
N LEU A 101 6.12 6.49 1.77
CA LEU A 101 6.72 6.58 3.10
C LEU A 101 8.25 6.65 2.98
N SER A 102 8.88 7.52 3.77
CA SER A 102 10.33 7.68 3.83
C SER A 102 10.76 8.15 5.21
N GLY A 103 11.82 7.55 5.76
CA GLY A 103 12.43 8.00 7.02
C GLY A 103 11.52 7.89 8.25
N GLY A 104 10.47 7.05 8.21
CA GLY A 104 9.47 6.97 9.27
C GLY A 104 8.33 7.99 9.15
N GLU A 105 8.23 8.70 8.02
CA GLU A 105 7.18 9.69 7.75
C GLU A 105 6.35 9.31 6.52
N CYS A 106 5.06 9.65 6.53
CA CYS A 106 4.21 9.58 5.35
C CYS A 106 4.31 10.90 4.57
N LEU A 107 5.10 10.91 3.50
CA LEU A 107 5.35 12.12 2.72
C LEU A 107 4.22 12.43 1.73
N HIS A 108 3.53 11.42 1.22
CA HIS A 108 2.42 11.63 0.29
C HIS A 108 1.40 10.49 0.30
N ILE A 109 0.14 10.84 0.03
CA ILE A 109 -0.93 9.91 -0.31
C ILE A 109 -1.56 10.40 -1.60
N HIS A 110 -1.44 9.60 -2.65
CA HIS A 110 -2.05 9.88 -3.94
C HIS A 110 -3.37 9.11 -4.06
N HIS A 111 -4.48 9.79 -4.32
CA HIS A 111 -5.76 9.15 -4.64
C HIS A 111 -5.88 9.00 -6.16
N LYS A 112 -6.23 7.80 -6.61
CA LYS A 112 -6.47 7.52 -8.02
C LYS A 112 -7.55 8.44 -8.55
N ILE A 113 -7.24 9.17 -9.62
CA ILE A 113 -8.12 10.22 -10.17
C ILE A 113 -9.16 9.62 -11.12
N TYR A 114 -8.78 8.62 -11.90
CA TYR A 114 -9.63 8.00 -12.91
C TYR A 114 -9.96 6.56 -12.49
N LEU A 115 -11.22 6.37 -12.09
CA LEU A 115 -11.78 5.09 -11.68
C LEU A 115 -12.50 4.48 -12.90
N PRO A 116 -11.91 3.48 -13.58
CA PRO A 116 -12.59 2.79 -14.68
C PRO A 116 -13.85 2.07 -14.19
N THR A 117 -14.96 2.34 -14.88
CA THR A 117 -16.27 1.71 -14.68
C THR A 117 -16.78 1.06 -15.98
N TYR A 118 -15.86 0.48 -16.75
CA TYR A 118 -16.14 -0.14 -18.05
C TYR A 118 -15.55 -1.54 -18.16
N ALA A 119 -16.19 -2.36 -19.01
CA ALA A 119 -15.81 -3.74 -19.26
C ALA A 119 -15.76 -4.57 -17.95
N MET A 120 -14.58 -5.05 -17.57
CA MET A 120 -14.37 -5.84 -16.35
C MET A 120 -14.07 -4.98 -15.11
N PHE A 121 -13.99 -3.66 -15.27
CA PHE A 121 -13.65 -2.72 -14.21
C PHE A 121 -14.91 -2.06 -13.65
N ASP A 122 -15.00 -2.07 -12.32
CA ASP A 122 -16.07 -1.44 -11.55
C ASP A 122 -15.45 -0.86 -10.27
N GLU A 123 -14.84 0.31 -10.40
CA GLU A 123 -14.13 1.00 -9.31
C GLU A 123 -14.89 2.22 -8.73
N GLY A 124 -16.09 2.50 -9.24
CA GLY A 124 -16.84 3.74 -9.00
C GLY A 124 -17.72 3.75 -7.76
#